data_AF-A0A7W0T8J2-F1
#
_entry.id   AF-A0A7W0T8J2-F1
#
_cell.length_a   1.000
_cell.length_b   1.000
_cell.length_c   1.000
_cell.angle_alpha   90.00
_cell.angle_beta   90.00
_cell.angle_gamma   90.00
#
_symmetry.space_group_name_H-M   'P 1'
#
loop_
_entity.id
_entity.type
_entity.pdbx_description
1 polymer ?
#
loop_
_entity_poly.entity_id
_entity_poly.type
_entity_poly.pdbx_seq_one_letter_code
_entity_poly.pdbx_strand_id
1 'polypeptide(L)' 'MIKRTSLNLDLDLVAQARDVLDTRTTTETIHRALGEVVRREELRKLAEWRPELTPEKLERMRQPRFPSFEWPS' A
#
# COMPACT_ATOMS: atom_id res chain seq x y z
N MET A 1 13.20 4.53 2.77
CA MET A 1 14.32 5.48 2.65
C MET A 1 13.96 6.51 1.60
N ILE A 2 14.07 7.81 1.87
CA ILE A 2 13.83 8.88 0.90
C ILE A 2 15.19 9.41 0.43
N LYS A 3 15.40 9.55 -0.89
CA LYS A 3 16.63 10.04 -1.48
C LYS A 3 16.35 11.24 -2.39
N ARG A 4 17.16 12.29 -2.31
CA ARG A 4 17.11 13.41 -3.26
C ARG A 4 17.69 12.95 -4.60
N THR A 5 16.94 13.18 -5.68
CA THR A 5 17.29 12.78 -7.04
C THR A 5 17.01 13.95 -7.98
N SER A 6 17.87 14.13 -8.99
CA SER A 6 17.59 15.00 -10.13
C SER A 6 16.95 14.16 -11.23
N LEU A 7 15.78 14.58 -11.71
CA LEU A 7 15.10 13.93 -12.84
C LEU A 7 14.38 14.98 -13.69
N ASN A 8 14.24 14.69 -14.98
CA ASN A 8 13.41 15.49 -15.86
C ASN A 8 11.94 15.09 -15.66
N LEU A 9 11.07 16.08 -15.56
CA LEU A 9 9.64 15.91 -15.35
C LEU A 9 8.87 16.73 -16.37
N ASP A 10 7.79 16.15 -16.86
CA ASP A 10 6.76 16.90 -17.56
C ASP A 10 5.97 17.71 -16.52
N LEU A 11 6.17 19.03 -16.52
CA LEU A 11 5.57 19.92 -15.53
C LEU A 11 4.08 20.11 -15.73
N ASP A 12 3.58 19.95 -16.96
CA ASP A 12 2.16 20.06 -17.26
C ASP A 12 1.43 18.83 -16.75
N LEU A 13 2.02 17.64 -16.90
CA LEU A 13 1.49 16.41 -16.31
C LEU A 13 1.52 16.47 -14.78
N VAL A 14 2.59 17.00 -14.18
CA VAL A 14 2.69 17.19 -12.72
C VAL A 14 1.62 18.17 -12.23
N ALA A 15 1.34 19.25 -12.97
CA ALA A 15 0.28 20.19 -12.63
C ALA A 15 -1.09 19.51 -12.65
N GLN A 16 -1.41 18.75 -13.70
CA GLN A 16 -2.66 17.99 -13.77
C GLN A 16 -2.77 16.98 -12.62
N ALA A 17 -1.70 16.24 -12.33
CA ALA A 17 -1.68 15.28 -11.24
C ALA A 17 -1.85 15.97 -9.88
N ARG A 18 -1.29 17.17 -9.70
CA ARG A 18 -1.44 17.96 -8.48
C ARG A 18 -2.91 18.32 -8.23
N ASP A 19 -3.61 18.74 -9.27
CA ASP A 19 -5.02 19.13 -9.17
C ASP A 19 -5.92 17.91 -8.91
N VAL A 20 -5.65 16.79 -9.58
CA VAL A 20 -6.39 15.52 -9.37
C VAL A 20 -6.16 14.94 -7.98
N LEU A 21 -4.92 15.01 -7.48
CA LEU A 21 -4.53 14.41 -6.21
C LEU A 21 -4.68 15.37 -5.02
N ASP A 22 -5.06 16.63 -5.26
CA ASP A 22 -5.12 17.70 -4.25
C ASP A 22 -3.83 17.77 -3.40
N THR A 23 -2.70 17.97 -4.09
CA THR A 23 -1.38 18.10 -3.46
C THR A 23 -0.80 19.50 -3.65
N ARG A 24 0.24 19.84 -2.89
CA ARG A 24 0.81 21.21 -2.88
C ARG A 24 2.19 21.28 -3.51
N THR A 25 2.96 20.19 -3.44
CA THR A 25 4.35 20.17 -3.93
C THR A 25 4.56 19.04 -4.93
N THR A 26 5.47 19.22 -5.88
CA THR A 26 5.84 18.18 -6.86
C THR A 26 6.25 16.87 -6.18
N THR A 27 7.04 16.95 -5.11
CA THR A 27 7.46 15.76 -4.34
C THR A 27 6.27 15.01 -3.74
N GLU A 28 5.33 15.74 -3.15
CA GLU A 28 4.10 15.15 -2.60
C GLU A 28 3.24 14.52 -3.70
N THR A 29 3.06 15.23 -4.84
CA THR A 29 2.35 14.71 -6.01
C THR A 29 2.95 13.40 -6.49
N ILE A 30 4.28 13.34 -6.63
CA ILE A 30 4.98 12.13 -7.08
C ILE A 30 4.80 10.99 -6.09
N HIS A 31 5.02 11.23 -4.79
CA HIS A 31 4.86 10.18 -3.78
C HIS A 31 3.42 9.66 -3.73
N ARG A 32 2.42 10.56 -3.80
CA ARG A 32 1.01 10.18 -3.76
C ARG A 32 0.60 9.43 -5.02
N ALA A 33 1.03 9.88 -6.20
CA ALA A 33 0.78 9.18 -7.46
C ALA A 33 1.35 7.76 -7.45
N LEU A 34 2.61 7.59 -7.00
CA LEU A 34 3.24 6.27 -6.88
C LEU A 34 2.50 5.39 -5.86
N GLY A 35 2.09 5.96 -4.72
CA GLY A 35 1.30 5.26 -3.71
C GLY A 35 -0.03 4.75 -4.25
N GLU A 36 -0.75 5.56 -5.01
CA GLU A 36 -2.03 5.16 -5.63
C GLU A 36 -1.86 4.01 -6.64
N VAL A 37 -0.77 4.00 -7.42
CA VAL A 37 -0.46 2.89 -8.34
C VAL A 37 -0.22 1.59 -7.57
N VAL A 38 0.61 1.64 -6.52
CA VAL A 38 0.87 0.46 -5.68
C VAL A 38 -0.41 -0.03 -5.02
N ARG A 39 -1.17 0.87 -4.40
CA ARG A 39 -2.44 0.55 -3.75
C ARG A 39 -3.44 -0.09 -4.71
N ARG A 40 -3.58 0.46 -5.91
CA ARG A 40 -4.48 -0.10 -6.94
C ARG A 40 -4.07 -1.51 -7.34
N GLU A 41 -2.78 -1.77 -7.47
CA GLU A 41 -2.26 -3.10 -7.79
C GLU A 41 -2.51 -4.10 -6.66
N GLU A 42 -2.28 -3.69 -5.42
CA GLU A 42 -2.56 -4.51 -4.24
C GLU A 42 -4.06 -4.84 -4.13
N LEU A 43 -4.93 -3.85 -4.34
CA LEU A 43 -6.37 -4.06 -4.36
C LEU A 43 -6.81 -5.00 -5.48
N ARG A 44 -6.19 -4.90 -6.67
CA ARG A 44 -6.43 -5.85 -7.78
C ARG A 44 -6.05 -7.27 -7.37
N LYS A 45 -4.84 -7.46 -6.83
CA LYS A 45 -4.36 -8.76 -6.36
C LYS A 45 -5.27 -9.34 -5.27
N LEU A 46 -5.73 -8.50 -4.33
CA LEU A 46 -6.67 -8.91 -3.29
C LEU A 46 -8.03 -9.33 -3.87
N ALA A 47 -8.54 -8.60 -4.87
CA ALA A 47 -9.80 -8.95 -5.54
C ALA A 47 -9.70 -10.24 -6.35
N GLU A 48 -8.53 -10.54 -6.92
CA GLU A 48 -8.23 -11.78 -7.63
C GLU A 48 -7.89 -12.94 -6.69
N TRP A 49 -7.51 -12.63 -5.45
CA TRP A 49 -7.13 -13.64 -4.48
C TRP A 49 -8.31 -14.56 -4.18
N ARG A 50 -8.06 -15.87 -4.33
CA ARG A 50 -8.99 -16.94 -4.00
C ARG A 50 -8.32 -17.84 -2.97
N PRO A 51 -8.46 -17.54 -1.66
CA PRO A 51 -7.93 -18.42 -0.64
C PRO A 51 -8.67 -19.77 -0.72
N GLU A 52 -7.91 -20.84 -0.58
CA GLU A 52 -8.49 -22.17 -0.43
C GLU A 52 -9.03 -22.31 1.00
N LEU A 53 -10.35 -22.25 1.15
CA LEU A 53 -11.04 -22.24 2.45
C LEU A 53 -11.43 -23.66 2.88
N THR A 54 -10.44 -24.55 3.05
CA THR A 54 -10.70 -25.87 3.64
C THR A 54 -10.95 -25.75 5.15
N PRO A 55 -11.74 -26.66 5.77
CA PRO A 55 -11.95 -26.67 7.22
C PRO A 55 -10.64 -26.62 8.03
N GLU A 56 -9.60 -27.32 7.60
CA GLU A 56 -8.31 -27.41 8.29
C GLU A 56 -7.49 -26.10 8.17
N LYS A 57 -7.65 -25.37 7.06
CA LYS A 57 -7.06 -24.03 6.91
C LYS A 57 -7.82 -23.01 7.75
N LEU A 58 -9.15 -23.08 7.77
CA LEU A 58 -9.99 -22.23 8.60
C LEU A 58 -9.68 -22.40 10.09
N GLU A 59 -9.48 -23.64 10.55
CA GLU A 59 -9.13 -23.91 11.95
C GLU A 59 -7.78 -23.28 12.32
N ARG A 60 -6.76 -23.41 11.44
CA ARG A 60 -5.46 -22.74 11.64
C ARG A 60 -5.56 -21.21 11.66
N MET A 61 -6.46 -20.62 10.88
CA MET A 61 -6.66 -19.17 10.88
C MET A 61 -7.33 -18.66 12.16
N ARG A 62 -8.09 -19.51 12.86
CA ARG A 62 -8.73 -19.17 14.15
C ARG A 62 -7.78 -19.30 15.34
N GLN A 63 -6.65 -19.99 15.19
CA GLN A 63 -5.68 -20.16 16.27
C GLN A 63 -5.00 -18.81 16.59
N PRO A 64 -4.85 -18.44 17.87
CA PRO A 64 -4.15 -17.22 18.26
C PRO A 64 -2.73 -17.21 17.70
N ARG A 65 -2.39 -16.16 16.94
CA ARG A 65 -1.06 -16.01 16.34
C ARG A 65 0.05 -15.78 17.35
N PHE A 66 -0.32 -15.45 18.59
CA PHE A 66 0.55 -15.33 19.74
C PHE A 66 -0.08 -16.14 20.87
N PRO A 67 0.60 -17.15 21.43
CA PRO A 67 0.17 -17.73 22.70
C PRO A 67 0.20 -16.62 23.75
N SER A 68 -0.78 -16.65 24.66
CA SER A 68 -0.95 -15.71 25.77
C SER A 68 0.40 -15.30 26.35
N PHE A 69 0.75 -14.03 26.16
CA PHE A 69 1.94 -13.42 26.75
C PHE A 69 1.78 -13.46 28.26
N GLU A 70 2.48 -14.37 28.95
CA GLU A 70 2.56 -14.35 30.41
C GLU A 70 3.56 -13.28 30.84
N TRP A 71 3.06 -12.28 31.57
CA TRP A 71 3.88 -11.22 32.14
C TRP A 71 4.71 -11.81 33.31
N PRO A 72 6.05 -11.72 33.29
CA PRO A 72 6.85 -12.17 34.42
C PRO A 72 6.57 -11.23 35.61
N SER A 73 6.13 -11.82 36.73
CA SER A 73 5.93 -11.13 38.01
C SER A 73 7.25 -10.97 38.77
#